data_AF-A0A7C8ARK6-F1
#
_entry.id   AF-A0A7C8ARK6-F1
#
_cell.length_a   1.000
_cell.length_b   1.000
_cell.length_c   1.000
_cell.angle_alpha   90.00
_cell.angle_beta   90.00
_cell.angle_gamma   90.00
#
_symmetry.space_group_name_H-M   'P 1'
#
loop_
_entity.id
_entity.type
_entity.pdbx_description
1 polymer ?
#
loop_
_entity_poly.entity_id
_entity_poly.type
_entity_poly.pdbx_seq_one_letter_code
_entity_poly.pdbx_strand_id
1 'polypeptide(L)' 'MKAGNLKKGKQITPPKGKLGILISGIGGAVSTTFIAGVELVRRGLAEPVGSLTQLGAIRLG' A
#
# COMPACT_ATOMS: atom_id res chain seq x y z
N MET A 1 0.71 -11.59 34.98
CA MET A 1 -0.07 -12.44 34.06
C MET A 1 0.86 -12.98 32.99
N LYS A 2 0.96 -14.31 32.84
CA LYS A 2 1.94 -14.97 31.96
C LYS A 2 1.58 -14.70 30.50
N ALA A 3 2.43 -13.97 29.77
CA ALA A 3 2.38 -13.87 28.32
C ALA A 3 2.79 -15.24 27.72
N GLY A 4 1.82 -16.13 27.59
CA GLY A 4 1.99 -17.43 26.96
C GLY A 4 2.33 -17.26 25.48
N ASN A 5 3.59 -17.54 25.15
CA ASN A 5 4.08 -18.06 23.88
C ASN A 5 3.27 -17.72 22.61
N LEU A 6 3.20 -16.43 22.25
CA LEU A 6 2.88 -16.02 20.89
C LEU A 6 4.02 -16.53 20.00
N LYS A 7 3.75 -17.53 19.14
CA LYS A 7 4.70 -17.93 18.09
C LYS A 7 5.06 -16.67 17.30
N LYS A 8 6.26 -16.15 17.53
CA LYS A 8 6.76 -14.95 16.82
C LYS A 8 6.68 -15.29 15.34
N GLY A 9 5.74 -14.67 14.63
CA GLY A 9 5.54 -14.90 13.21
C GLY A 9 6.86 -14.74 12.47
N LYS A 10 7.05 -15.51 11.39
CA LYS A 10 8.23 -15.43 10.53
C LYS A 10 8.61 -13.97 10.31
N GLN A 11 9.89 -13.62 10.50
CA GLN A 11 10.35 -12.25 10.25
C GLN A 11 10.20 -11.94 8.75
N ILE A 12 9.24 -11.07 8.42
CA ILE A 12 8.96 -10.67 7.03
C ILE A 12 9.92 -9.55 6.68
N THR A 13 10.82 -9.80 5.73
CA THR A 13 11.75 -8.79 5.24
C THR A 13 11.03 -7.81 4.30
N PRO A 14 11.42 -6.52 4.30
CA PRO A 14 10.81 -5.53 3.43
C PRO A 14 11.16 -5.80 1.95
N PRO A 15 10.27 -5.45 1.00
CA PRO A 15 10.56 -5.54 -0.43
C PRO A 15 11.68 -4.54 -0.81
N LYS A 16 12.47 -4.90 -1.82
CA LYS A 16 13.57 -4.07 -2.36
C LYS A 16 13.36 -3.82 -3.86
N GLY A 17 13.75 -2.63 -4.34
CA GLY A 17 13.71 -2.26 -5.76
C GLY A 17 12.41 -1.56 -6.20
N LYS A 18 12.24 -1.39 -7.53
CA LYS A 18 11.04 -0.78 -8.13
C LYS A 18 9.98 -1.87 -8.39
N LEU A 19 8.72 -1.57 -8.09
CA LEU A 19 7.57 -2.41 -8.44
C LEU A 19 7.06 -2.03 -9.85
N GLY A 20 7.05 -2.99 -10.77
CA GLY A 20 6.39 -2.82 -12.07
C GLY A 20 4.89 -3.06 -11.99
N ILE A 21 4.09 -2.20 -12.62
CA ILE A 21 2.63 -2.36 -12.73
C ILE A 21 2.25 -2.34 -14.21
N LEU A 22 1.65 -3.43 -14.70
CA LEU A 22 1.12 -3.51 -16.06
C LEU A 22 -0.39 -3.28 -16.01
N ILE A 23 -0.87 -2.27 -16.73
CA ILE A 23 -2.28 -1.89 -16.78
C ILE A 23 -2.84 -2.20 -18.16
N SER A 24 -3.81 -3.11 -18.24
CA SER A 24 -4.59 -3.34 -19.46
C SER A 24 -5.57 -2.19 -19.67
N GLY A 25 -5.52 -1.53 -20.83
CA GLY A 25 -6.32 -0.32 -21.09
C GLY A 25 -5.75 0.94 -20.44
N ILE A 26 -4.47 1.24 -20.71
CA ILE A 26 -3.74 2.38 -20.10
C ILE A 26 -4.40 3.75 -20.32
N GLY A 27 -5.16 3.93 -21.41
CA GLY A 27 -5.87 5.18 -21.74
C GLY A 27 -7.25 5.33 -21.07
N GLY A 28 -7.70 4.35 -20.29
CA GLY A 28 -8.98 4.40 -19.60
C GLY A 28 -9.00 5.43 -18.46
N ALA A 29 -10.21 5.85 -18.07
CA ALA A 29 -10.42 6.82 -16.98
C ALA A 29 -9.81 6.33 -15.65
N VAL A 30 -9.96 5.05 -15.33
CA VAL A 30 -9.41 4.45 -14.10
C VAL A 30 -7.88 4.39 -14.14
N SER A 31 -7.31 3.97 -15.27
CA SER A 31 -5.86 3.83 -15.45
C SER A 31 -5.14 5.17 -15.31
N THR A 32 -5.66 6.21 -15.97
CA THR A 32 -5.07 7.55 -15.97
C THR A 32 -5.19 8.23 -14.60
N THR A 33 -6.34 8.10 -13.92
CA THR A 33 -6.53 8.63 -12.56
C THR A 33 -5.68 7.89 -11.53
N PHE A 34 -5.51 6.57 -11.66
CA PHE A 34 -4.57 5.81 -10.83
C PHE A 34 -3.13 6.32 -10.98
N ILE A 35 -2.65 6.50 -12.22
CA ILE A 35 -1.29 7.00 -12.48
C ILE A 35 -1.11 8.41 -11.91
N ALA A 36 -2.05 9.32 -12.18
CA ALA A 36 -2.00 10.70 -11.70
C ALA A 36 -2.02 10.76 -10.15
N GLY A 37 -2.93 10.00 -9.53
CA GLY A 37 -3.05 9.94 -8.06
C GLY A 37 -1.78 9.40 -7.41
N VAL A 38 -1.21 8.30 -7.92
CA VAL A 38 0.06 7.76 -7.42
C VAL A 38 1.19 8.77 -7.55
N GLU A 39 1.28 9.48 -8.67
CA GLU A 39 2.35 10.46 -8.89
C GLU A 39 2.22 11.70 -7.99
N LEU A 40 0.99 12.18 -7.73
CA LEU A 40 0.73 13.26 -6.78
C LEU A 40 1.14 12.87 -5.35
N VAL A 41 0.76 11.66 -4.91
CA VAL A 41 1.14 11.14 -3.59
C VAL A 41 2.65 10.96 -3.50
N ARG A 42 3.29 10.39 -4.54
CA ARG A 42 4.76 10.21 -4.60
C ARG A 42 5.53 11.52 -4.50
N ARG A 43 4.94 12.62 -4.98
CA ARG A 43 5.52 13.97 -4.93
C ARG A 43 5.12 14.76 -3.67
N GLY A 44 4.30 14.18 -2.78
CA GLY A 44 3.82 14.86 -1.58
C GLY A 44 2.81 15.99 -1.86
N LEU A 45 2.13 15.95 -3.01
CA LEU A 45 1.17 16.98 -3.43
C LEU A 45 -0.28 16.64 -3.06
N ALA A 46 -0.56 15.40 -2.66
CA ALA A 46 -1.88 14.94 -2.24
C ALA A 46 -1.76 13.77 -1.25
N GLU A 47 -2.81 13.56 -0.46
CA GLU A 47 -2.95 12.38 0.39
C GLU A 47 -3.61 11.21 -0.38
N PRO A 48 -3.28 9.94 -0.06
CA PRO A 48 -3.85 8.77 -0.73
C PRO A 48 -5.27 8.44 -0.22
N VAL A 49 -6.17 9.42 -0.27
CA VAL A 49 -7.55 9.32 0.24
C VAL A 49 -8.27 8.12 -0.38
N GLY A 50 -8.96 7.35 0.45
CA GLY A 50 -9.67 6.12 0.05
C GLY A 50 -8.78 4.88 -0.07
N SER A 51 -7.46 4.99 0.08
CA SER A 51 -6.56 3.83 0.05
C SER A 51 -6.55 3.08 1.39
N LEU A 52 -7.21 1.92 1.43
CA LEU A 52 -7.28 1.08 2.62
C LEU A 52 -5.90 0.61 3.10
N THR A 53 -4.99 0.29 2.18
CA THR A 53 -3.66 -0.20 2.56
C THR A 53 -2.75 0.90 3.11
N GLN A 54 -3.03 2.17 2.80
CA GLN A 54 -2.20 3.30 3.25
C GLN A 54 -2.79 4.02 4.46
N LEU A 55 -4.12 4.12 4.56
CA LEU A 55 -4.82 4.88 5.60
C LEU A 55 -5.63 4.00 6.56
N GLY A 56 -5.88 2.74 6.20
CA GLY A 56 -6.63 1.81 7.03
C GLY A 56 -5.82 1.34 8.24
N ALA A 57 -6.46 1.30 9.41
CA ALA A 57 -5.90 0.69 10.60
C ALA A 57 -6.60 -0.65 10.87
N ILE A 58 -5.84 -1.65 11.33
CA ILE A 58 -6.38 -2.90 11.85
C ILE A 58 -6.12 -2.97 13.36
N ARG A 59 -7.10 -3.48 14.11
CA ARG A 59 -6.94 -3.77 15.52
C ARG A 59 -6.20 -5.10 15.68
N LEU A 60 -5.04 -5.06 16.33
CA LEU A 60 -4.23 -6.25 16.61
C LEU A 60 -4.65 -6.98 17.90
N GLY A 61 -5.53 -6.36 18.69
CA GLY A 61 -6.00 -6.75 20.02
C GLY A 61 -6.47 -5.51 20.78
#